data_AF-A0A8S1UMU8-F1
#
_entry.id   AF-A0A8S1UMU8-F1
#
_cell.length_a   1.000
_cell.length_b   1.000
_cell.length_c   1.000
_cell.angle_alpha   90.00
_cell.angle_beta   90.00
_cell.angle_gamma   90.00
#
_symmetry.space_group_name_H-M   'P 1'
#
loop_
_entity.id
_entity.type
_entity.pdbx_description
1 polymer ?
#
loop_
_entity_poly.entity_id
_entity_poly.type
_entity_poly.pdbx_seq_one_letter_code
_entity_poly.pdbx_strand_id
1 'polypeptide(L)'
;MANWSLKKYLELAKGFQGRARNTSKIMMNRVQKSLQYAYVSRRLRPRILRREWIQAINAGVREHRISYSQFIFGLNHSNIQLDRKILANLAINEPFSFKAVVDEVKIQNSMKEKPYDDVSLDQAYEKGLIANNVTQTWFKKGIKEGHKLFGLKRELTPEELKKLEKGE
;
A
#
# COMPACT_ATOMS: atom_id res chain seq x y z
N MET A 1 -38.13 -21.46 -16.58
CA MET A 1 -37.57 -21.20 -15.23
C MET A 1 -37.30 -22.54 -14.57
N ALA A 2 -36.35 -22.64 -13.64
CA ALA A 2 -36.21 -23.86 -12.85
C ALA A 2 -37.44 -24.03 -11.97
N ASN A 3 -38.20 -25.10 -12.19
CA ASN A 3 -39.40 -25.43 -11.42
C ASN A 3 -38.99 -26.09 -10.10
N TRP A 4 -38.44 -25.29 -9.18
CA TRP A 4 -38.14 -25.75 -7.83
C TRP A 4 -39.34 -25.56 -6.91
N SER A 5 -39.44 -26.43 -5.90
CA SER A 5 -40.47 -26.30 -4.86
C SER A 5 -40.27 -25.01 -4.06
N LEU A 6 -41.37 -24.43 -3.58
CA LEU A 6 -41.33 -23.24 -2.72
C LEU A 6 -40.48 -23.47 -1.46
N LYS A 7 -40.53 -24.68 -0.89
CA LYS A 7 -39.70 -25.08 0.25
C LYS A 7 -38.20 -24.90 -0.03
N LYS A 8 -37.74 -25.32 -1.21
CA LYS A 8 -36.33 -25.16 -1.62
C LYS A 8 -35.95 -23.68 -1.78
N TYR A 9 -36.82 -22.86 -2.34
CA TYR A 9 -36.56 -21.42 -2.43
C TYR A 9 -36.49 -20.76 -1.04
N LEU A 10 -37.40 -21.12 -0.14
CA LEU A 10 -37.39 -20.62 1.24
C LEU A 10 -36.11 -21.01 1.98
N GLU A 11 -35.61 -22.24 1.78
CA GLU A 11 -34.33 -22.69 2.35
C GLU A 11 -33.14 -21.86 1.87
N LEU A 12 -33.07 -21.57 0.58
CA LEU A 12 -32.01 -20.73 0.00
C LEU A 12 -32.14 -19.25 0.41
N ALA A 13 -33.36 -18.78 0.67
CA ALA A 13 -33.64 -17.38 1.00
C ALA A 13 -33.67 -17.08 2.51
N LYS A 14 -33.39 -18.06 3.39
CA LYS A 14 -33.44 -17.89 4.87
C LYS A 14 -32.68 -16.66 5.37
N GLY A 15 -31.53 -16.35 4.77
CA GLY A 15 -30.69 -15.20 5.13
C GLY A 15 -31.02 -13.89 4.39
N PHE A 16 -32.04 -13.86 3.54
CA PHE A 16 -32.41 -12.65 2.82
C PHE A 16 -33.13 -11.65 3.73
N GLN A 17 -32.98 -10.36 3.42
CA GLN A 17 -33.54 -9.28 4.20
C GLN A 17 -34.94 -8.88 3.70
N GLY A 18 -35.82 -8.54 4.63
CA GLY A 18 -37.17 -8.03 4.36
C GLY A 18 -38.06 -8.99 3.55
N ARG A 19 -38.82 -8.45 2.59
CA ARG A 19 -39.80 -9.22 1.79
C ARG A 19 -39.15 -10.28 0.90
N ALA A 20 -37.86 -10.17 0.61
CA ALA A 20 -37.16 -11.15 -0.23
C ALA A 20 -36.98 -12.52 0.44
N ARG A 21 -37.22 -12.64 1.75
CA ARG A 21 -37.17 -13.90 2.50
C ARG A 21 -38.50 -14.68 2.47
N ASN A 22 -39.62 -13.97 2.33
CA ASN A 22 -40.98 -14.52 2.52
C ASN A 22 -41.84 -14.44 1.25
N THR A 23 -41.76 -13.33 0.50
CA THR A 23 -42.64 -13.09 -0.66
C THR A 23 -42.11 -13.85 -1.88
N SER A 24 -42.83 -14.89 -2.29
CA SER A 24 -42.45 -15.84 -3.37
C SER A 24 -41.90 -15.17 -4.62
N LYS A 25 -42.63 -14.20 -5.21
CA LYS A 25 -42.23 -13.51 -6.45
C LYS A 25 -40.89 -12.77 -6.32
N ILE A 26 -40.69 -12.06 -5.22
CA ILE A 26 -39.45 -11.30 -4.96
C ILE A 26 -38.31 -12.27 -4.64
N MET A 27 -38.59 -13.27 -3.81
CA MET A 27 -37.66 -14.30 -3.38
C MET A 27 -37.08 -15.06 -4.57
N MET A 28 -37.92 -15.61 -5.45
CA MET A 28 -37.48 -16.41 -6.61
C MET A 28 -36.52 -15.62 -7.51
N ASN A 29 -36.87 -14.37 -7.83
CA ASN A 29 -36.02 -13.49 -8.62
C ASN A 29 -34.67 -13.22 -7.96
N ARG A 30 -34.66 -13.01 -6.63
CA ARG A 30 -33.43 -12.74 -5.88
C ARG A 30 -32.55 -13.98 -5.74
N VAL A 31 -33.14 -15.15 -5.47
CA VAL A 31 -32.43 -16.43 -5.42
C VAL A 31 -31.78 -16.73 -6.77
N GLN A 32 -32.51 -16.56 -7.86
CA GLN A 32 -31.98 -16.79 -9.20
C GLN A 32 -30.77 -15.88 -9.51
N LYS A 33 -30.87 -14.57 -9.22
CA LYS A 33 -29.75 -13.64 -9.37
C LYS A 33 -28.56 -14.01 -8.47
N SER A 34 -28.82 -14.39 -7.22
CA SER A 34 -27.77 -14.82 -6.29
C SER A 34 -27.03 -16.06 -6.80
N LEU A 35 -27.73 -17.03 -7.38
CA LEU A 35 -27.12 -18.22 -7.97
C LEU A 35 -26.30 -17.90 -9.22
N GLN A 36 -26.79 -16.99 -10.07
CA GLN A 36 -26.03 -16.48 -11.22
C GLN A 36 -24.74 -15.81 -10.75
N TYR A 37 -24.80 -14.94 -9.74
CA TYR A 37 -23.62 -14.32 -9.17
C TYR A 37 -22.70 -15.33 -8.50
N ALA A 38 -23.21 -16.33 -7.78
CA ALA A 38 -22.38 -17.38 -7.20
C ALA A 38 -21.59 -18.13 -8.28
N TYR A 39 -22.20 -18.40 -9.43
CA TYR A 39 -21.51 -19.00 -10.58
C TYR A 39 -20.39 -18.09 -11.12
N VAL A 40 -20.69 -16.81 -11.36
CA VAL A 40 -19.70 -15.82 -11.82
C VAL A 40 -18.56 -15.68 -10.80
N SER A 41 -18.87 -15.53 -9.51
CA SER A 41 -17.88 -15.38 -8.43
C SER A 41 -16.96 -16.58 -8.30
N ARG A 42 -17.42 -17.82 -8.51
CA ARG A 42 -16.55 -19.01 -8.54
C ARG A 42 -15.50 -18.91 -9.63
N ARG A 43 -15.87 -18.41 -10.82
CA ARG A 43 -14.92 -18.19 -11.93
C ARG A 43 -13.98 -17.00 -11.69
N LEU A 44 -14.43 -15.97 -10.97
CA LEU A 44 -13.62 -14.79 -10.64
C LEU A 44 -12.67 -15.00 -9.46
N ARG A 45 -13.01 -15.87 -8.50
CA ARG A 45 -12.23 -16.09 -7.27
C ARG A 45 -10.75 -16.36 -7.52
N PRO A 46 -10.33 -17.22 -8.48
CA PRO A 46 -8.91 -17.42 -8.77
C PRO A 46 -8.19 -16.15 -9.26
N ARG A 47 -8.88 -15.25 -9.97
CA ARG A 47 -8.31 -13.99 -10.46
C ARG A 47 -8.07 -13.02 -9.31
N ILE A 48 -9.03 -12.93 -8.39
CA ILE A 48 -8.92 -12.10 -7.18
C ILE A 48 -7.75 -12.63 -6.33
N LEU A 49 -7.71 -13.93 -6.04
CA LEU A 49 -6.63 -14.53 -5.26
C LEU A 49 -5.26 -14.29 -5.89
N ARG A 50 -5.13 -14.45 -7.22
CA ARG A 50 -3.87 -14.15 -7.92
C ARG A 50 -3.45 -12.69 -7.75
N ARG A 51 -4.40 -11.75 -7.81
CA ARG A 51 -4.12 -10.32 -7.57
C ARG A 51 -3.58 -10.10 -6.16
N GLU A 52 -4.23 -10.68 -5.15
CA GLU A 52 -3.79 -10.56 -3.75
C GLU A 52 -2.40 -11.17 -3.54
N TRP A 53 -2.10 -12.33 -4.15
CA TRP A 53 -0.77 -12.92 -4.08
C TRP A 53 0.30 -12.04 -4.71
N ILE A 54 0.00 -11.42 -5.85
CA ILE A 54 0.92 -10.48 -6.50
C ILE A 54 1.17 -9.27 -5.59
N GLN A 55 0.12 -8.77 -4.92
CA GLN A 55 0.24 -7.65 -3.99
C GLN A 55 1.14 -7.99 -2.81
N ALA A 56 0.93 -9.16 -2.19
CA ALA A 56 1.77 -9.63 -1.07
C ALA A 56 3.24 -9.83 -1.50
N ILE A 57 3.48 -10.49 -2.64
CA ILE A 57 4.84 -10.66 -3.17
C ILE A 57 5.46 -9.31 -3.48
N ASN A 58 4.73 -8.39 -4.10
CA ASN A 58 5.26 -7.06 -4.41
C ASN A 58 5.65 -6.31 -3.13
N ALA A 59 4.90 -6.43 -2.03
CA ALA A 59 5.30 -5.86 -0.76
C ALA A 59 6.63 -6.46 -0.25
N GLY A 60 6.74 -7.79 -0.17
CA GLY A 60 7.96 -8.44 0.33
C GLY A 60 9.19 -8.19 -0.55
N VAL A 61 9.04 -8.21 -1.88
CA VAL A 61 10.15 -7.96 -2.83
C VAL A 61 10.67 -6.53 -2.74
N ARG A 62 9.84 -5.56 -2.33
CA ARG A 62 10.22 -4.14 -2.21
C ARG A 62 11.16 -3.88 -1.04
N GLU A 63 11.03 -4.62 0.05
CA GLU A 63 11.96 -4.57 1.18
C GLU A 63 13.38 -4.97 0.74
N HIS A 64 13.48 -5.85 -0.25
CA HIS A 64 14.74 -6.31 -0.84
C HIS A 64 15.20 -5.48 -2.05
N ARG A 65 14.66 -4.27 -2.25
CA ARG A 65 15.06 -3.29 -3.28
C ARG A 65 14.98 -3.79 -4.73
N ILE A 66 14.08 -4.74 -5.01
CA ILE A 66 13.79 -5.19 -6.37
C ILE A 66 12.31 -4.97 -6.70
N SER A 67 11.96 -5.01 -7.98
CA SER A 67 10.57 -4.91 -8.42
C SER A 67 9.97 -6.29 -8.67
N TYR A 68 8.65 -6.44 -8.46
CA TYR A 68 7.94 -7.69 -8.74
C TYR A 68 8.18 -8.20 -10.18
N SER A 69 8.20 -7.31 -11.17
CA SER A 69 8.42 -7.68 -12.58
C SER A 69 9.78 -8.35 -12.79
N GLN A 70 10.83 -7.72 -12.25
CA GLN A 70 12.19 -8.27 -12.29
C GLN A 70 12.27 -9.59 -11.53
N PHE A 71 11.67 -9.67 -10.34
CA PHE A 71 11.67 -10.89 -9.54
C PHE A 71 11.05 -12.09 -10.26
N ILE A 72 9.86 -11.92 -10.86
CA ILE A 72 9.20 -13.00 -11.62
C ILE A 72 9.98 -13.38 -12.88
N PHE A 73 10.55 -12.39 -13.57
CA PHE A 73 11.43 -12.66 -14.70
C PHE A 73 12.63 -13.50 -14.27
N GLY A 74 13.27 -13.13 -13.16
CA GLY A 74 14.41 -13.84 -12.60
C GLY A 74 14.08 -15.25 -12.15
N LEU A 75 12.92 -15.46 -11.50
CA LEU A 75 12.44 -16.80 -11.11
C LEU A 75 12.28 -17.76 -12.30
N ASN A 76 11.76 -17.25 -13.42
CA ASN A 76 11.61 -18.06 -14.63
C ASN A 76 12.98 -18.37 -15.25
N HIS A 77 13.91 -17.42 -15.22
CA HIS A 77 15.26 -17.60 -15.76
C HIS A 77 16.11 -18.56 -14.89
N SER A 78 15.92 -18.51 -13.57
CA SER A 78 16.58 -19.39 -12.60
C SER A 78 15.98 -20.80 -12.53
N ASN A 79 14.97 -21.10 -13.35
CA ASN A 79 14.24 -22.36 -13.38
C ASN A 79 13.62 -22.75 -12.01
N ILE A 80 13.31 -21.76 -11.17
CA ILE A 80 12.68 -21.97 -9.86
C ILE A 80 11.16 -22.01 -10.06
N GLN A 81 10.58 -23.20 -10.06
CA GLN A 81 9.15 -23.42 -10.32
C GLN A 81 8.27 -23.24 -9.08
N LEU A 82 8.36 -22.07 -8.44
CA LEU A 82 7.51 -21.74 -7.30
C LEU A 82 6.23 -21.02 -7.70
N ASP A 83 5.12 -21.52 -7.17
CA ASP A 83 3.82 -20.89 -7.34
C ASP A 83 3.69 -19.59 -6.55
N ARG A 84 2.95 -18.62 -7.11
CA ARG A 84 2.66 -17.34 -6.46
C ARG A 84 1.90 -17.50 -5.14
N LYS A 85 1.10 -18.57 -5.01
CA LYS A 85 0.42 -18.90 -3.76
C LYS A 85 1.42 -19.19 -2.63
N ILE A 86 2.45 -19.98 -2.94
CA ILE A 86 3.50 -20.36 -1.99
C ILE A 86 4.38 -19.15 -1.71
N LEU A 87 4.82 -18.42 -2.74
CA LEU A 87 5.62 -17.20 -2.58
C LEU A 87 4.92 -16.14 -1.72
N ALA A 88 3.61 -15.93 -1.91
CA ALA A 88 2.85 -15.01 -1.08
C ALA A 88 2.74 -15.48 0.38
N ASN A 89 2.62 -16.80 0.61
CA ASN A 89 2.60 -17.36 1.96
C ASN A 89 3.97 -17.18 2.63
N LEU A 90 5.06 -17.49 1.93
CA LEU A 90 6.44 -17.28 2.42
C LEU A 90 6.68 -15.81 2.77
N ALA A 91 6.28 -14.88 1.91
CA ALA A 91 6.46 -13.46 2.17
C ALA A 91 5.76 -12.97 3.45
N ILE A 92 4.64 -13.59 3.84
CA ILE A 92 3.85 -13.18 5.02
C ILE A 92 4.33 -13.90 6.28
N ASN A 93 4.49 -15.23 6.21
CA ASN A 93 4.70 -16.06 7.39
C ASN A 93 6.17 -16.43 7.63
N GLU A 94 6.99 -16.45 6.59
CA GLU A 94 8.38 -16.91 6.64
C GLU A 94 9.33 -15.97 5.87
N PRO A 95 9.57 -14.75 6.39
CA PRO A 95 10.36 -13.75 5.68
C PRO A 95 11.81 -14.19 5.42
N PHE A 96 12.39 -15.01 6.29
CA PHE A 96 13.75 -15.53 6.12
C PHE A 96 13.86 -16.50 4.93
N SER A 97 12.92 -17.44 4.82
CA SER A 97 12.82 -18.37 3.68
C SER A 97 12.59 -17.59 2.38
N PHE A 98 11.71 -16.59 2.42
CA PHE A 98 11.43 -15.73 1.28
C PHE A 98 12.68 -14.96 0.81
N LYS A 99 13.44 -14.40 1.76
CA LYS A 99 14.69 -13.69 1.49
C LYS A 99 15.71 -14.61 0.78
N ALA A 100 15.88 -15.84 1.24
CA ALA A 100 16.80 -16.78 0.60
C ALA A 100 16.46 -17.03 -0.89
N VAL A 101 15.17 -17.14 -1.21
CA VAL A 101 14.71 -17.27 -2.61
C VAL A 101 15.01 -16.00 -3.41
N VAL A 102 14.78 -14.82 -2.82
CA VAL A 102 15.10 -13.54 -3.47
C VAL A 102 16.59 -13.40 -3.75
N ASP A 103 17.42 -13.75 -2.78
CA ASP A 103 18.88 -13.66 -2.90
C ASP A 103 19.41 -14.62 -3.98
N GLU A 104 18.91 -15.86 -4.04
CA GLU A 104 19.24 -16.81 -5.11
C GLU A 104 18.89 -16.26 -6.49
N VAL A 105 17.69 -15.67 -6.64
CA VAL A 105 17.26 -15.04 -7.89
C VAL A 105 18.15 -13.87 -8.28
N LYS A 106 18.58 -13.05 -7.31
CA LYS A 106 19.51 -11.93 -7.54
C LYS A 106 20.87 -12.43 -8.04
N ILE A 107 21.41 -13.47 -7.40
CA ILE A 107 22.71 -14.05 -7.73
C ILE A 107 22.70 -14.59 -9.17
N GLN A 108 21.73 -15.43 -9.51
CA GLN A 108 21.70 -16.07 -10.82
C GLN A 108 21.49 -15.08 -11.98
N ASN A 109 20.75 -14.00 -11.75
CA ASN A 109 20.42 -13.01 -12.78
C ASN A 109 21.33 -11.77 -12.74
N SER A 110 22.35 -11.73 -11.89
CA SER A 110 23.22 -10.57 -11.65
C SER A 110 22.43 -9.26 -11.51
N MET A 111 21.31 -9.31 -10.77
CA MET A 111 20.38 -8.18 -10.69
C MET A 111 21.00 -7.03 -9.90
N LYS A 112 20.91 -5.83 -10.45
CA LYS A 112 21.24 -4.60 -9.72
C LYS A 112 20.06 -4.21 -8.84
N GLU A 113 20.34 -3.84 -7.60
CA GLU A 113 19.34 -3.29 -6.70
C GLU A 113 18.82 -1.97 -7.27
N LYS A 114 17.51 -1.77 -7.21
CA LYS A 114 16.93 -0.49 -7.59
C LYS A 114 17.16 0.49 -6.44
N PRO A 115 17.97 1.54 -6.61
CA PRO A 115 18.12 2.55 -5.58
C PRO A 115 16.77 3.26 -5.43
N TYR A 116 16.25 3.30 -4.21
CA TYR A 116 15.33 4.37 -3.85
C TYR A 116 16.19 5.60 -3.56
N ASP A 117 15.67 6.80 -3.81
CA ASP A 117 16.32 8.04 -3.40
C ASP A 117 16.11 8.25 -1.89
N ASP A 118 16.53 7.32 -1.05
CA ASP A 118 16.42 7.45 0.40
C ASP A 118 17.69 8.04 1.00
N VAL A 119 17.57 9.29 1.47
CA VAL A 119 18.44 9.82 2.53
C VAL A 119 18.13 9.00 3.78
N SER A 120 19.14 8.34 4.37
CA SER A 120 18.96 7.64 5.65
C SER A 120 18.32 8.58 6.67
N LEU A 121 17.44 8.08 7.55
CA LEU A 121 16.84 8.88 8.62
C LEU A 121 17.93 9.64 9.40
N ASP A 122 19.05 9.00 9.70
CA ASP A 122 20.20 9.61 10.37
C ASP A 122 20.78 10.76 9.55
N GLN A 123 21.02 10.53 8.26
CA GLN A 123 21.48 11.57 7.34
C GLN A 123 20.46 12.71 7.21
N ALA A 124 19.17 12.44 7.37
CA ALA A 124 18.11 13.44 7.36
C ALA A 124 18.10 14.27 8.65
N TYR A 125 18.40 13.67 9.81
CA TYR A 125 18.65 14.38 11.07
C TYR A 125 19.92 15.23 11.00
N GLU A 126 21.02 14.68 10.48
CA GLU A 126 22.28 15.41 10.29
C GLU A 126 22.11 16.61 9.36
N LYS A 127 21.34 16.45 8.27
CA LYS A 127 20.97 17.55 7.36
C LYS A 127 19.93 18.51 7.95
N GLY A 128 19.39 18.23 9.13
CA GLY A 128 18.39 19.06 9.80
C GLY A 128 17.03 19.11 9.08
N LEU A 129 16.73 18.11 8.25
CA LEU A 129 15.46 18.02 7.52
C LEU A 129 14.31 17.55 8.42
N ILE A 130 14.64 16.78 9.46
CA ILE A 130 13.71 16.18 10.42
C ILE A 130 14.26 16.43 11.84
N ALA A 131 13.38 16.64 12.82
CA ALA A 131 13.74 16.83 14.21
C ALA A 131 12.85 15.96 15.12
N ASN A 132 13.42 15.46 16.23
CA ASN A 132 12.78 14.50 17.15
C ASN A 132 11.86 15.13 18.21
N ASN A 133 11.75 16.46 18.20
CA ASN A 133 11.04 17.27 19.17
C ASN A 133 10.10 18.24 18.44
N VAL A 134 9.07 18.72 19.14
CA VAL A 134 8.24 19.83 18.67
C VAL A 134 9.17 21.03 18.56
N THR A 135 9.70 21.30 17.38
CA THR A 135 10.65 22.38 17.20
C THR A 135 9.94 23.70 17.51
N GLN A 136 10.47 24.48 18.46
CA GLN A 136 10.05 25.86 18.71
C GLN A 136 10.40 26.82 17.54
N THR A 137 10.51 26.33 16.31
CA THR A 137 11.32 27.00 15.28
C THR A 137 10.53 27.77 14.23
N TRP A 138 9.21 27.83 14.33
CA TRP A 138 8.44 28.82 13.56
C TRP A 138 8.48 30.21 14.23
N PHE A 139 8.63 30.26 15.56
CA PHE A 139 8.62 31.52 16.33
C PHE A 139 10.01 32.16 16.54
N LYS A 140 11.10 31.40 16.35
CA LYS A 140 12.49 31.92 16.45
C LYS A 140 13.12 32.30 15.10
N LYS A 141 12.39 32.19 13.99
CA LYS A 141 12.88 32.69 12.71
C LYS A 141 12.65 34.20 12.70
N GLY A 142 13.59 34.94 13.27
CA GLY A 142 13.66 36.39 13.14
C GLY A 142 13.55 36.81 11.67
N ILE A 143 13.24 38.09 11.45
CA ILE A 143 13.10 38.70 10.12
C ILE A 143 14.38 38.38 9.32
N LYS A 144 14.24 37.68 8.18
CA LYS A 144 15.39 37.44 7.29
C LYS A 144 15.88 38.79 6.75
N GLU A 145 17.19 38.97 6.61
CA GLU A 145 17.79 40.15 5.97
C GLU A 145 17.10 40.45 4.63
N GLY A 146 16.72 41.72 4.42
CA GLY A 146 16.00 42.18 3.22
C GLY A 146 14.46 42.07 3.27
N HIS A 147 13.84 41.55 4.34
CA HIS A 147 12.38 41.62 4.49
C HIS A 147 11.92 42.97 5.06
N LYS A 148 10.95 43.61 4.39
CA LYS A 148 10.18 44.72 4.95
C LYS A 148 9.20 44.23 6.00
N LEU A 149 9.21 44.86 7.18
CA LEU A 149 8.06 44.79 8.09
C LEU A 149 6.87 45.54 7.48
N PHE A 150 5.67 45.02 7.71
CA PHE A 150 4.44 45.69 7.29
C PHE A 150 4.39 47.11 7.88
N GLY A 151 4.38 48.13 7.02
CA GLY A 151 4.41 49.55 7.41
C GLY A 151 5.75 50.26 7.25
N LEU A 152 6.87 49.55 6.98
CA LEU A 152 8.18 50.19 6.76
C LEU A 152 8.52 50.36 5.28
N LYS A 153 8.93 51.59 4.92
CA LYS A 153 9.27 51.96 3.53
C LYS A 153 10.65 51.48 3.06
N ARG A 154 11.53 51.00 3.95
CA ARG A 154 12.88 50.48 3.63
C ARG A 154 13.20 49.17 4.36
N GLU A 155 14.17 48.44 3.85
CA GLU A 155 14.71 47.22 4.46
C GLU A 155 15.61 47.60 5.67
N LEU A 156 15.61 46.77 6.72
CA LEU A 156 16.44 46.96 7.92
C LEU A 156 17.82 46.34 7.71
N THR A 157 18.88 47.03 8.16
CA THR A 157 20.25 46.50 8.08
C THR A 157 20.52 45.44 9.17
N PRO A 158 21.54 44.58 9.01
CA PRO A 158 21.84 43.52 9.99
C PRO A 158 22.14 44.04 11.40
N GLU A 159 22.68 45.26 11.51
CA GLU A 159 22.96 45.93 12.78
C GLU A 159 21.69 46.45 13.48
N GLU A 160 20.72 46.98 12.72
CA GLU A 160 19.43 47.46 13.23
C GLU A 160 18.57 46.29 13.75
N LEU A 161 18.62 45.13 13.07
CA LEU A 161 17.93 43.90 13.52
C LEU A 161 18.45 43.41 14.88
N LYS A 162 19.77 43.43 15.09
CA LYS A 162 20.39 43.03 16.37
C LYS A 162 20.04 43.95 17.53
N LYS A 163 19.76 45.24 17.28
CA LYS A 163 19.32 46.19 18.32
C LYS A 163 17.88 45.93 18.73
N LEU A 164 16.99 45.72 17.76
CA LEU A 164 15.57 45.40 18.01
C LEU A 164 15.37 44.07 18.75
N GLU A 165 16.18 43.04 18.46
CA GLU A 165 16.12 41.76 19.18
C GLU A 165 16.58 41.86 20.65
N LYS A 166 17.41 42.86 20.98
CA LYS A 166 17.87 43.14 22.35
C LYS A 166 16.93 44.05 23.15
N GLY A 167 15.86 44.55 22.53
CA GLY A 167 14.87 45.41 23.19
C GLY A 167 15.37 46.83 23.51
N GLU A 168 16.40 47.31 22.80
CA GLU A 168 16.89 48.69 22.85
C GLU A 168 16.30 49.55 21.72
#